data_AF-A0ABD0RRL9-F1
#
_entry.id   AF-A0ABD0RRL9-F1
#
_cell.length_a   1.000
_cell.length_b   1.000
_cell.length_c   1.000
_cell.angle_alpha   90.00
_cell.angle_beta   90.00
_cell.angle_gamma   90.00
#
_symmetry.space_group_name_H-M   'P 1'
#
loop_
_entity.id
_entity.type
_entity.pdbx_description
1 polymer ?
#
loop_
_entity_poly.entity_id
_entity_poly.type
_entity_poly.pdbx_seq_one_letter_code
_entity_poly.pdbx_strand_id
1 'polypeptide(L)' 'PNSSSKCVACRNYMHNNVCVDKCPPGFYTFKGWRCVSFSFCQELHNKCKQSKGDCHEYVIHDGACIPECPSGYTTVNSTT' A
#
# COMPACT_ATOMS: atom_id res chain seq x y z
N PRO A 1 -15.39 25.88 -1.25
CA PRO A 1 -14.78 25.28 -2.46
C PRO A 1 -13.38 24.65 -2.23
N ASN A 2 -12.65 25.02 -1.18
CA ASN A 2 -11.27 24.55 -0.94
C ASN A 2 -11.14 23.49 0.17
N SER A 3 -12.04 22.50 0.22
CA SER A 3 -11.91 21.40 1.17
C SER A 3 -11.41 20.16 0.44
N SER A 4 -10.25 19.63 0.83
CA SER A 4 -9.67 18.39 0.29
C SER A 4 -10.56 17.15 0.49
N SER A 5 -11.59 17.27 1.33
CA SER A 5 -12.66 16.29 1.55
C SER A 5 -13.86 16.42 0.59
N LYS A 6 -13.87 17.40 -0.32
CA LYS A 6 -14.95 17.61 -1.32
C LYS A 6 -14.51 17.29 -2.75
N CYS A 7 -13.32 16.72 -2.92
CA CYS A 7 -12.80 16.33 -4.22
C CYS A 7 -13.46 15.04 -4.73
N VAL A 8 -13.76 14.96 -6.03
CA VAL A 8 -14.28 13.73 -6.68
C VAL A 8 -13.16 12.70 -6.85
N ALA A 9 -11.93 13.15 -7.08
CA ALA A 9 -10.74 12.32 -7.18
C ALA A 9 -9.53 13.08 -6.61
N CYS A 10 -8.57 12.34 -6.04
CA CYS A 10 -7.35 12.91 -5.50
C CYS A 10 -6.25 12.98 -6.57
N ARG A 11 -5.54 14.11 -6.62
CA ARG A 11 -4.37 14.27 -7.49
C ARG A 11 -3.23 13.33 -7.10
N ASN A 12 -2.99 13.20 -5.80
CA ASN A 12 -1.92 12.41 -5.22
C ASN A 12 -2.52 11.17 -4.55
N TYR A 13 -2.74 11.21 -3.23
CA TYR A 13 -3.22 10.03 -2.50
C TYR A 13 -4.53 10.29 -1.77
N MET A 14 -5.35 9.25 -1.70
CA MET A 14 -6.54 9.21 -0.85
C MET A 14 -6.21 8.57 0.50
N HIS A 15 -6.55 9.26 1.60
CA HIS A 15 -6.46 8.74 2.96
C HIS A 15 -7.71 9.16 3.75
N ASN A 16 -8.48 8.19 4.26
CA ASN A 16 -9.73 8.44 5.02
C ASN A 16 -10.69 9.43 4.32
N ASN A 17 -10.92 9.23 3.02
CA ASN A 17 -11.74 10.09 2.14
C ASN A 17 -11.27 11.55 2.04
N VAL A 18 -10.00 11.82 2.36
CA VAL A 18 -9.36 13.12 2.20
C VAL A 18 -8.18 12.98 1.24
N CYS A 19 -8.03 13.96 0.35
CA CYS A 19 -6.86 14.03 -0.52
C CYS A 19 -5.65 14.59 0.23
N VAL A 20 -4.53 13.86 0.18
CA VAL A 20 -3.27 14.22 0.81
C VAL A 20 -2.13 14.16 -0.21
N ASP A 21 -1.13 15.01 -0.06
CA ASP A 21 0.04 15.04 -0.95
C ASP A 21 1.00 13.88 -0.70
N LYS A 22 1.09 13.42 0.55
CA LYS A 22 1.89 12.27 0.98
C LYS A 22 1.11 11.44 2.00
N CYS A 23 1.35 10.14 2.03
CA CYS A 23 0.76 9.31 3.08
C CYS A 23 1.30 9.71 4.46
N PRO A 24 0.42 9.77 5.48
CA PRO A 24 0.83 10.11 6.83
C PRO A 24 1.74 9.01 7.44
N PRO A 25 2.52 9.34 8.48
CA PRO A 25 3.34 8.37 9.19
C PRO A 25 2.54 7.14 9.62
N GLY A 26 3.10 5.94 9.40
CA GLY A 26 2.43 4.66 9.69
C GLY A 26 1.53 4.14 8.56
N PHE A 27 1.40 4.88 7.46
CA PHE A 27 0.69 4.44 6.25
C PHE A 27 1.64 4.35 5.04
N TYR A 28 1.27 3.49 4.10
CA TYR A 28 2.05 3.18 2.90
C TYR A 28 1.27 3.52 1.64
N THR A 29 1.96 4.00 0.63
CA THR A 29 1.38 4.19 -0.70
C THR A 29 1.03 2.85 -1.33
N PHE A 30 -0.18 2.71 -1.83
CA PHE A 30 -0.66 1.48 -2.48
C PHE A 30 -1.18 1.79 -3.89
N LYS A 31 -0.63 1.07 -4.88
CA LYS A 31 -0.96 1.23 -6.31
C LYS A 31 -0.89 2.67 -6.82
N GLY A 32 -0.13 3.53 -6.15
CA GLY A 32 0.08 4.93 -6.55
C GLY A 32 -1.08 5.89 -6.28
N TRP A 33 -2.17 5.51 -5.60
CA TRP A 33 -3.35 6.39 -5.46
C TRP A 33 -3.97 6.47 -4.06
N ARG A 34 -3.63 5.57 -3.13
CA ARG A 34 -4.15 5.63 -1.75
C ARG A 34 -3.14 5.22 -0.71
N CYS A 35 -3.43 5.60 0.52
CA CYS A 35 -2.67 5.24 1.70
C CYS A 35 -3.32 4.04 2.41
N VAL A 36 -2.52 3.05 2.78
CA VAL A 36 -2.96 1.83 3.47
C VAL A 36 -2.16 1.58 4.73
N SER A 37 -2.76 0.89 5.71
CA SER A 37 -2.06 0.50 6.92
C SER A 37 -1.08 -0.66 6.67
N PHE A 38 -0.18 -0.88 7.61
CA PHE A 38 0.65 -2.09 7.66
C PHE A 38 -0.19 -3.36 7.58
N SER A 39 -1.23 -3.45 8.42
CA SER A 39 -2.13 -4.61 8.48
C SER A 39 -2.75 -4.95 7.13
N PHE A 40 -3.21 -3.94 6.39
CA PHE A 40 -3.78 -4.14 5.06
C PHE A 40 -2.77 -4.77 4.09
N CYS A 41 -1.51 -4.30 4.09
CA CYS A 41 -0.47 -4.86 3.24
C CYS A 41 -0.12 -6.31 3.64
N GLN A 42 -0.04 -6.57 4.95
CA GLN A 42 0.24 -7.89 5.50
C GLN A 42 -0.89 -8.90 5.20
N GLU A 43 -2.15 -8.48 5.24
CA GLU A 43 -3.27 -9.34 4.86
C GLU A 43 -3.21 -9.75 3.39
N LEU A 44 -2.81 -8.84 2.49
CA LEU A 44 -2.61 -9.18 1.08
C LEU A 44 -1.47 -10.18 0.89
N HIS A 45 -0.35 -9.96 1.59
CA HIS A 45 0.77 -10.89 1.63
C HIS A 45 0.33 -12.30 2.07
N ASN A 46 -0.40 -12.38 3.18
CA ASN A 46 -0.84 -13.65 3.76
C ASN A 46 -1.89 -14.38 2.92
N LYS A 47 -2.82 -13.64 2.27
CA LYS A 47 -3.76 -14.22 1.30
C LYS A 47 -3.04 -14.91 0.15
N CYS A 48 -1.89 -14.36 -0.24
CA CYS A 48 -1.06 -14.93 -1.28
C CYS A 48 -0.40 -16.24 -0.87
N LYS A 49 0.24 -16.25 0.31
CA LYS A 49 0.85 -17.46 0.87
C LYS A 49 -0.11 -18.64 0.97
N GLN A 50 -1.40 -18.38 1.13
CA GLN A 50 -2.43 -19.41 1.27
C GLN A 50 -3.05 -19.85 -0.09
N SER A 51 -2.88 -19.09 -1.16
CA SER A 51 -3.52 -19.34 -2.46
C SER A 51 -2.52 -19.92 -3.48
N LYS A 52 -2.89 -21.02 -4.16
CA LYS A 52 -2.09 -21.64 -5.24
C LYS A 52 -2.38 -21.07 -6.63
N GLY A 53 -2.75 -19.79 -6.72
CA GLY A 53 -3.14 -19.12 -7.98
C GLY A 53 -2.20 -17.96 -8.36
N ASP A 54 -2.55 -17.23 -9.42
CA ASP A 54 -1.90 -15.97 -9.80
C ASP A 54 -2.11 -14.93 -8.69
N CYS A 55 -1.08 -14.73 -7.89
CA CYS A 55 -1.13 -13.84 -6.76
C CYS A 55 0.24 -13.20 -6.51
N HIS A 56 0.21 -11.94 -6.08
CA HIS A 56 1.39 -11.16 -5.76
C HIS A 56 1.65 -11.14 -4.25
N GLU A 57 2.87 -11.52 -3.86
CA GLU A 57 3.33 -11.43 -2.49
C GLU A 57 3.63 -9.96 -2.16
N TYR A 58 2.60 -9.21 -1.74
CA TYR A 58 2.76 -7.80 -1.43
C TYR A 58 3.80 -7.59 -0.32
N VAL A 59 4.68 -6.61 -0.51
CA VAL A 59 5.78 -6.26 0.38
C VAL A 59 5.83 -4.76 0.61
N ILE A 60 6.48 -4.35 1.69
CA ILE A 60 6.72 -2.94 2.00
C ILE A 60 8.14 -2.58 1.59
N HIS A 61 8.26 -1.56 0.75
CA HIS A 61 9.55 -1.00 0.32
C HIS A 61 9.40 0.50 0.07
N ASP A 62 10.32 1.30 0.62
CA ASP A 62 10.40 2.75 0.43
C ASP A 62 9.06 3.50 0.65
N GLY A 63 8.35 3.16 1.73
CA GLY A 63 7.06 3.79 2.05
C GLY A 63 5.89 3.35 1.15
N ALA A 64 6.06 2.33 0.32
CA ALA A 64 5.01 1.77 -0.54
C ALA A 64 4.75 0.28 -0.25
N CYS A 65 3.49 -0.13 -0.40
CA CYS A 65 3.05 -1.52 -0.43
C CYS A 65 2.96 -1.96 -1.91
N ILE A 66 3.93 -2.74 -2.36
CA ILE A 66 4.16 -3.10 -3.77
C ILE A 66 4.00 -4.62 -3.97
N PRO A 67 3.64 -5.10 -5.19
CA PRO A 67 3.33 -6.51 -5.43
C PRO A 67 4.54 -7.46 -5.41
N GLU A 68 5.76 -6.93 -5.57
CA GLU A 68 7.00 -7.71 -5.58
C GLU A 68 8.17 -6.84 -5.11
N CYS A 69 9.25 -7.46 -4.63
CA CYS A 69 10.49 -6.75 -4.32
C CYS A 69 11.12 -6.17 -5.60
N PRO A 70 11.65 -4.94 -5.56
CA PRO A 70 12.39 -4.39 -6.69
C PRO A 70 13.67 -5.20 -6.97
N SER A 71 14.21 -5.08 -8.18
CA SER A 71 15.43 -5.79 -8.58
C SER A 71 16.58 -5.51 -7.59
N GLY A 72 17.24 -6.57 -7.12
CA GLY A 72 18.29 -6.49 -6.10
C GLY A 72 17.80 -6.64 -4.66
N TYR A 73 16.50 -6.80 -4.44
CA TYR A 73 15.91 -7.08 -3.13
C TYR A 73 15.19 -8.42 -3.14
N THR A 74 15.10 -9.05 -1.97
CA THR A 74 14.34 -10.29 -1.76
C THR A 74 13.54 -10.17 -0.46
N THR A 75 12.46 -10.94 -0.35
CA THR A 75 11.76 -11.08 0.92
C THR A 75 12.66 -11.88 1.87
N VAL A 76 13.11 -11.24 2.94
CA VAL A 76 13.59 -11.99 4.11
C VAL A 76 12.36 -12.61 4.75
N ASN A 77 12.38 -13.92 5.04
CA ASN A 77 11.27 -14.65 5.66
C ASN A 77 10.70 -13.83 6.82
N SER A 78 9.56 -13.17 6.61
CA SER A 78 8.81 -12.49 7.64
C SER A 78 8.07 -13.53 8.48
N THR A 79 8.82 -14.29 9.27
CA THR A 79 8.31 -14.98 10.46
C THR A 79 8.24 -13.94 11.58
N THR A 80 7.21 -13.10 11.58
CA THR A 80 6.65 -12.48 12.80
C THR A 80 5.20 -12.13 12.55
#